data_AF-A0A2D9CAZ1-F1
#
_entry.id   AF-A0A2D9CAZ1-F1
#
_cell.length_a   1.000
_cell.length_b   1.000
_cell.length_c   1.000
_cell.angle_alpha   90.00
_cell.angle_beta   90.00
_cell.angle_gamma   90.00
#
_symmetry.space_group_name_H-M   'P 1'
#
loop_
_entity.id
_entity.type
_entity.pdbx_description
1 polymer ?
#
loop_
_entity_poly.entity_id
_entity_poly.type
_entity_poly.pdbx_seq_one_letter_code
_entity_poly.pdbx_strand_id
1 'polypeptide(L)'
;MNNKEFQVFMKMVDEAYPKQKSINQIQKGFYWMSLNSHKFDDCVVALSKHVAQSEWKPQVNDIVSKLSCNEENIRNMFRAFLNRKNVKDDIACSIYQRMGGLSLNQHLSEKDTPNKEQRFVEMYLDEISKNNYDSLPSNLKKRLIGGK
;
A
#
# COMPACT_ATOMS: atom_id res chain seq x y z
N MET A 1 6.49 -9.42 5.40
CA MET A 1 6.31 -9.91 6.77
C MET A 1 6.39 -11.43 6.79
N ASN A 2 7.12 -12.03 7.73
CA ASN A 2 7.18 -13.49 7.90
C ASN A 2 6.05 -14.03 8.81
N ASN A 3 5.87 -15.35 8.88
CA ASN A 3 4.77 -15.95 9.66
C ASN A 3 4.85 -15.62 11.17
N LYS A 4 6.05 -15.52 11.76
CA LYS A 4 6.18 -15.17 13.19
C LYS A 4 5.70 -13.75 13.45
N GLU A 5 6.17 -12.80 12.65
CA GLU A 5 5.73 -11.40 12.67
C GLU A 5 4.21 -11.28 12.48
N PHE A 6 3.64 -12.09 11.58
CA PHE A 6 2.20 -12.10 11.36
C PHE A 6 1.40 -12.58 12.57
N GLN A 7 1.83 -13.64 13.24
CA GLN A 7 1.16 -14.08 14.47
C GLN A 7 1.23 -13.01 15.56
N VAL A 8 2.37 -12.32 15.67
CA VAL A 8 2.51 -11.17 16.59
C VAL A 8 1.55 -10.06 16.21
N PHE A 9 1.47 -9.69 14.93
CA PHE A 9 0.55 -8.67 14.45
C PHE A 9 -0.91 -9.01 14.79
N MET A 10 -1.35 -10.24 14.52
CA MET A 10 -2.72 -10.66 14.83
C MET A 10 -3.02 -10.63 16.33
N LYS A 11 -2.03 -10.99 17.17
CA LYS A 11 -2.15 -10.88 18.62
C LYS A 11 -2.34 -9.41 19.05
N MET A 12 -1.56 -8.49 18.49
CA MET A 12 -1.70 -7.05 18.77
C MET A 12 -3.09 -6.52 18.39
N VAL A 13 -3.66 -6.98 17.27
CA VAL A 13 -5.03 -6.61 16.88
C VAL A 13 -6.06 -7.08 17.91
N ASP A 14 -5.95 -8.31 18.41
CA ASP A 14 -6.87 -8.82 19.43
C ASP A 14 -6.69 -8.11 20.78
N GLU A 15 -5.46 -7.81 21.18
CA GLU A 15 -5.13 -7.10 22.43
C GLU A 15 -5.59 -5.64 22.42
N ALA A 16 -5.56 -4.96 21.27
CA ALA A 16 -6.08 -3.60 21.13
C ALA A 16 -7.60 -3.52 21.30
N TYR A 17 -8.32 -4.63 21.09
CA TYR A 17 -9.79 -4.70 21.14
C TYR A 17 -10.26 -5.90 21.99
N PRO A 18 -9.96 -5.92 23.30
CA PRO A 18 -10.10 -7.11 24.15
C PRO A 18 -11.56 -7.51 24.40
N LYS A 19 -12.50 -6.56 24.26
CA LYS A 19 -13.95 -6.79 24.44
C LYS A 19 -14.64 -7.32 23.18
N GLN A 20 -13.95 -7.38 22.04
CA GLN A 20 -14.52 -7.79 20.76
C GLN A 20 -14.06 -9.19 20.39
N LYS A 21 -14.92 -9.93 19.66
CA LYS A 21 -14.60 -11.29 19.21
C LYS A 21 -13.26 -11.34 18.47
N SER A 22 -12.49 -12.39 18.73
CA SER A 22 -11.21 -12.62 18.07
C SER A 22 -11.38 -12.83 16.57
N ILE A 23 -10.36 -12.44 15.81
CA ILE A 23 -10.33 -12.63 14.35
C ILE A 23 -10.28 -14.13 14.03
N ASN A 24 -11.23 -14.61 13.23
CA ASN A 24 -11.32 -16.03 12.89
C ASN A 24 -10.27 -16.44 11.84
N GLN A 25 -10.14 -17.74 11.58
CA GLN A 25 -9.11 -18.27 10.66
C GLN A 25 -9.26 -17.78 9.23
N ILE A 26 -10.49 -17.58 8.74
CA ILE A 26 -10.73 -17.07 7.38
C ILE A 26 -10.27 -15.62 7.28
N GLN A 27 -10.62 -14.79 8.25
CA GLN A 27 -10.17 -13.40 8.32
C GLN A 27 -8.65 -13.31 8.47
N LYS A 28 -8.03 -14.16 9.31
CA LYS A 28 -6.56 -14.28 9.38
C LYS A 28 -5.95 -14.63 8.02
N GLY A 29 -6.60 -15.47 7.23
CA GLY A 29 -6.19 -15.76 5.85
C GLY A 29 -6.15 -14.51 4.98
N PHE A 30 -7.20 -13.68 4.99
CA PHE A 30 -7.21 -12.41 4.25
C PHE A 30 -6.13 -11.45 4.71
N TYR A 31 -5.96 -11.30 6.03
CA TYR A 31 -4.88 -10.52 6.61
C TYR A 31 -3.50 -11.00 6.15
N TRP A 32 -3.24 -12.31 6.17
CA TRP A 32 -1.96 -12.85 5.70
C TRP A 32 -1.73 -12.56 4.22
N MET A 33 -2.75 -12.77 3.39
CA MET A 33 -2.66 -12.52 1.95
C MET A 33 -2.36 -11.05 1.63
N SER A 34 -2.99 -10.12 2.33
CA SER A 34 -2.83 -8.69 2.07
C SER A 34 -1.60 -8.08 2.71
N LEU A 35 -1.09 -8.65 3.81
CA LEU A 35 -0.02 -8.05 4.61
C LEU A 35 1.35 -8.72 4.47
N ASN A 36 1.43 -9.91 3.86
CA ASN A 36 2.70 -10.66 3.77
C ASN A 36 3.79 -9.94 2.95
N SER A 37 3.41 -9.07 2.01
CA SER A 37 4.31 -8.27 1.18
C SER A 37 4.77 -6.99 1.88
N HIS A 38 4.13 -6.60 2.98
CA HIS A 38 4.44 -5.37 3.72
C HIS A 38 5.45 -5.62 4.85
N LYS A 39 6.16 -4.58 5.26
CA LYS A 39 7.03 -4.64 6.45
C LYS A 39 6.17 -4.67 7.70
N PHE A 40 6.63 -5.41 8.71
CA PHE A 40 5.93 -5.52 9.99
C PHE A 40 5.66 -4.15 10.64
N ASP A 41 6.68 -3.29 10.70
CA ASP A 41 6.57 -1.96 11.31
C ASP A 41 5.50 -1.09 10.63
N ASP A 42 5.41 -1.15 9.30
CA ASP A 42 4.39 -0.40 8.55
C ASP A 42 2.97 -0.87 8.91
N CYS A 43 2.77 -2.19 9.05
CA CYS A 43 1.49 -2.76 9.47
C CYS A 43 1.14 -2.34 10.90
N VAL A 44 2.11 -2.30 11.82
CA VAL A 44 1.91 -1.85 13.20
C VAL A 44 1.54 -0.37 13.24
N VAL A 45 2.20 0.48 12.46
CA VAL A 45 1.86 1.91 12.34
C VAL A 45 0.44 2.08 11.79
N ALA A 46 0.05 1.30 10.77
CA ALA A 46 -1.29 1.31 10.22
C ALA A 46 -2.36 0.90 11.26
N LEU A 47 -2.07 -0.12 12.07
CA LEU A 47 -2.92 -0.52 13.19
C LEU A 47 -3.04 0.60 14.24
N SER A 48 -1.93 1.22 14.64
CA SER A 48 -1.94 2.33 15.60
C SER A 48 -2.78 3.51 15.12
N LYS A 49 -2.70 3.86 13.83
CA LYS A 49 -3.54 4.90 13.22
C LYS A 49 -5.02 4.53 13.29
N HIS A 50 -5.36 3.25 13.05
CA HIS A 50 -6.74 2.78 13.15
C HIS A 50 -7.27 2.84 14.57
N VAL A 51 -6.49 2.37 15.55
CA VAL A 51 -6.87 2.39 16.98
C VAL A 51 -7.15 3.80 17.47
N ALA A 52 -6.40 4.79 17.01
CA ALA A 52 -6.62 6.20 17.36
C ALA A 52 -7.93 6.79 16.81
N GLN A 53 -8.53 6.17 15.79
CA GLN A 53 -9.65 6.71 15.02
C GLN A 53 -10.92 5.85 15.08
N SER A 54 -10.82 4.61 15.56
CA SER A 54 -11.90 3.63 15.50
C SER A 54 -11.98 2.84 16.79
N GLU A 55 -13.19 2.81 17.36
CA GLU A 55 -13.54 1.93 18.48
C GLU A 55 -13.78 0.48 18.03
N TRP A 56 -13.94 0.24 16.73
CA TRP A 56 -14.21 -1.08 16.15
C TRP A 56 -12.92 -1.77 15.71
N LYS A 57 -12.83 -3.08 15.92
CA LYS A 57 -11.71 -3.89 15.47
C LYS A 57 -11.58 -3.83 13.94
N PRO A 58 -10.36 -3.64 13.40
CA PRO A 58 -10.17 -3.44 11.97
C PRO A 58 -10.51 -4.69 11.16
N GLN A 59 -11.12 -4.49 9.99
CA GLN A 59 -11.01 -5.44 8.88
C GLN A 59 -9.70 -5.23 8.13
N VAL A 60 -9.32 -6.20 7.29
CA VAL A 60 -8.07 -6.12 6.53
C VAL A 60 -7.98 -4.84 5.69
N ASN A 61 -9.09 -4.39 5.09
CA ASN A 61 -9.13 -3.17 4.28
C ASN A 61 -8.86 -1.90 5.12
N ASP A 62 -9.21 -1.91 6.40
CA ASP A 62 -8.97 -0.76 7.28
C ASP A 62 -7.48 -0.60 7.60
N ILE A 63 -6.74 -1.71 7.62
CA ILE A 63 -5.28 -1.71 7.77
C ILE A 63 -4.62 -1.40 6.44
N VAL A 64 -5.04 -2.06 5.35
CA VAL A 64 -4.47 -1.84 4.01
C VAL A 64 -4.62 -0.39 3.54
N SER A 65 -5.75 0.26 3.83
CA SER A 65 -5.95 1.70 3.53
C SER A 65 -4.99 2.62 4.30
N LYS A 66 -4.55 2.22 5.49
CA LYS A 66 -3.63 2.97 6.37
C LYS A 66 -2.18 2.56 6.22
N LEU A 67 -1.96 1.43 5.56
CA LEU A 67 -0.67 0.90 5.10
C LEU A 67 -0.11 1.66 3.91
N SER A 68 -0.75 2.77 3.55
CA SER A 68 -0.36 3.68 2.49
C SER A 68 1.13 3.53 2.20
N CYS A 69 1.47 3.08 0.99
CA CYS A 69 2.58 3.72 0.31
C CYS A 69 2.29 5.20 0.50
N ASN A 70 2.93 5.82 1.50
CA ASN A 70 2.55 7.13 1.99
C ASN A 70 2.51 7.97 0.72
N GLU A 71 1.39 8.57 0.35
CA GLU A 71 1.36 9.35 -0.90
C GLU A 71 2.52 10.34 -0.86
N GLU A 72 2.83 10.86 0.33
CA GLU A 72 4.06 11.62 0.60
C GLU A 72 5.36 10.90 0.25
N ASN A 73 5.52 9.61 0.52
CA ASN A 73 6.68 8.82 0.07
C ASN A 73 6.72 8.70 -1.46
N ILE A 74 5.56 8.49 -2.11
CA ILE A 74 5.48 8.40 -3.58
C ILE A 74 5.80 9.78 -4.20
N ARG A 75 5.24 10.86 -3.64
CA ARG A 75 5.55 12.26 -3.97
C ARG A 75 7.04 12.54 -3.76
N ASN A 76 7.62 12.06 -2.67
CA ASN A 76 9.05 12.20 -2.38
C ASN A 76 9.92 11.44 -3.39
N MET A 77 9.49 10.29 -3.90
CA MET A 77 10.16 9.61 -5.01
C MET A 77 10.09 10.44 -6.30
N PHE A 78 8.93 11.03 -6.62
CA PHE A 78 8.79 11.94 -7.74
C PHE A 78 9.73 13.16 -7.62
N ARG A 79 9.74 13.80 -6.45
CA ARG A 79 10.66 14.92 -6.14
C ARG A 79 12.11 14.49 -6.19
N ALA A 80 12.44 13.26 -5.81
CA ALA A 80 13.80 12.73 -5.91
C ALA A 80 14.24 12.64 -7.38
N PHE A 81 13.37 12.21 -8.30
CA PHE A 81 13.65 12.22 -9.73
C PHE A 81 13.88 13.65 -10.29
N LEU A 82 13.02 14.61 -9.91
CA LEU A 82 13.18 16.01 -10.30
C LEU A 82 14.53 16.59 -9.83
N ASN A 83 14.95 16.21 -8.62
CA ASN A 83 16.24 16.59 -8.03
C ASN A 83 17.42 15.72 -8.51
N ARG A 84 17.24 14.89 -9.54
CA ARG A 84 18.27 13.99 -10.11
C ARG A 84 18.89 13.05 -9.08
N LYS A 85 18.15 12.69 -8.04
CA LYS A 85 18.55 11.68 -7.05
C LYS A 85 18.22 10.28 -7.58
N ASN A 86 19.02 9.30 -7.15
CA ASN A 86 18.82 7.91 -7.54
C ASN A 86 17.66 7.29 -6.74
N VAL A 87 16.64 6.79 -7.44
CA VAL A 87 15.49 6.07 -6.88
C VAL A 87 15.63 4.60 -7.27
N LYS A 88 15.54 3.69 -6.31
CA LYS A 88 15.77 2.24 -6.51
C LYS A 88 14.50 1.43 -6.75
N ASP A 89 13.35 2.10 -6.83
CA ASP A 89 12.07 1.44 -7.02
C ASP A 89 11.79 1.28 -8.52
N ASP A 90 11.74 0.02 -9.00
CA ASP A 90 11.60 -0.30 -10.42
C ASP A 90 10.26 0.16 -11.00
N ILE A 91 9.19 0.14 -10.20
CA ILE A 91 7.86 0.61 -10.61
C ILE A 91 7.89 2.13 -10.75
N ALA A 92 8.45 2.83 -9.77
CA ALA A 92 8.63 4.28 -9.79
C ALA A 92 9.46 4.72 -11.01
N CYS A 93 10.56 4.02 -11.29
CA CYS A 93 11.41 4.27 -12.45
C CYS A 93 10.66 4.09 -13.77
N SER A 94 9.92 2.99 -13.92
CA SER A 94 9.11 2.70 -15.12
C SER A 94 8.06 3.79 -15.37
N ILE A 95 7.33 4.20 -14.33
CA ILE A 95 6.31 5.24 -14.41
C ILE A 95 6.94 6.59 -14.76
N TYR A 96 8.05 6.96 -14.11
CA TYR A 96 8.73 8.22 -14.38
C TYR A 96 9.23 8.31 -15.83
N GLN A 97 9.77 7.22 -16.40
CA GLN A 97 10.15 7.15 -17.81
C GLN A 97 8.93 7.34 -18.73
N ARG A 98 7.81 6.67 -18.45
CA ARG A 98 6.56 6.81 -19.23
C ARG A 98 5.99 8.23 -19.20
N MET A 99 6.23 8.98 -18.12
CA MET A 99 5.76 10.36 -18.00
C MET A 99 6.63 11.38 -18.76
N GLY A 100 7.82 10.97 -19.24
CA GLY A 100 8.76 11.82 -19.97
C GLY A 100 10.19 11.75 -19.46
N GLY A 101 10.44 11.07 -18.34
CA GLY A 101 11.78 10.87 -17.78
C GLY A 101 12.55 12.17 -17.60
N LEU A 102 13.81 12.19 -18.03
CA LEU A 102 14.71 13.35 -17.90
C LEU A 102 14.19 14.62 -18.58
N SER A 103 13.32 14.52 -19.60
CA SER A 103 12.75 15.70 -20.26
C SER A 103 11.82 16.50 -19.33
N LEU A 104 11.17 15.83 -18.37
CA LEU A 104 10.38 16.50 -17.33
C LEU A 104 11.25 17.42 -16.48
N ASN A 105 12.48 17.02 -16.17
CA ASN A 105 13.38 17.83 -15.34
C ASN A 105 13.83 19.14 -16.00
N GLN A 106 13.66 19.26 -17.33
CA GLN A 106 14.09 20.43 -18.09
C GLN A 106 12.92 21.37 -18.43
N HIS A 107 11.69 20.85 -18.49
CA HIS A 107 10.54 21.57 -19.03
C HIS A 107 9.37 21.70 -18.05
N LEU A 108 9.44 21.08 -16.88
CA LEU A 108 8.37 21.17 -15.90
C LEU A 108 8.40 22.51 -15.17
N SER A 109 7.35 23.31 -15.34
CA SER A 109 7.19 24.55 -14.59
C SER A 109 6.75 24.26 -13.14
N GLU A 110 7.04 25.18 -12.21
CA GLU A 110 6.55 25.07 -10.83
C GLU A 110 5.03 24.98 -10.75
N LYS A 111 4.31 25.65 -11.67
CA LYS A 111 2.85 25.62 -11.73
C LYS A 111 2.29 24.26 -12.15
N ASP A 112 3.01 23.54 -13.00
CA ASP A 112 2.59 22.22 -13.51
C ASP A 112 3.05 21.06 -12.63
N THR A 113 3.99 21.33 -11.73
CA THR A 113 4.60 20.33 -10.85
C THR A 113 3.58 19.60 -9.96
N PRO A 114 2.62 20.26 -9.29
CA PRO A 114 1.62 19.57 -8.47
C PRO A 114 0.75 18.59 -9.27
N ASN A 115 0.35 18.98 -10.48
CA ASN A 115 -0.49 18.14 -11.34
C ASN A 115 0.26 16.89 -11.83
N LYS A 116 1.55 17.04 -12.18
CA LYS A 116 2.38 15.89 -12.56
C LYS A 116 2.71 15.01 -11.37
N GLU A 117 2.98 15.58 -10.20
CA GLU A 117 3.20 14.83 -8.97
C GLU A 117 1.96 13.99 -8.63
N GLN A 118 0.76 14.58 -8.67
CA GLN A 118 -0.50 13.87 -8.45
C GLN A 118 -0.69 12.71 -9.44
N ARG A 119 -0.46 12.96 -10.73
CA ARG A 119 -0.55 11.91 -11.76
C ARG A 119 0.46 10.78 -11.57
N PHE A 120 1.65 11.10 -11.07
CA PHE A 120 2.66 10.08 -10.73
C PHE A 120 2.16 9.19 -9.59
N VAL A 121 1.57 9.78 -8.54
CA VAL A 121 0.98 9.03 -7.42
C VAL A 121 -0.12 8.09 -7.90
N GLU A 122 -1.04 8.59 -8.73
CA GLU A 122 -2.15 7.79 -9.29
C GLU A 122 -1.64 6.59 -10.09
N MET A 123 -0.73 6.82 -11.04
CA MET A 123 -0.15 5.75 -11.85
C MET A 123 0.59 4.71 -11.00
N TYR A 124 1.23 5.14 -9.92
CA TYR A 124 1.96 4.25 -9.01
C TYR A 124 1.02 3.35 -8.22
N LEU A 125 -0.07 3.92 -7.69
CA LEU A 125 -1.09 3.15 -6.98
C LEU A 125 -1.82 2.16 -7.90
N ASP A 126 -2.09 2.55 -9.14
CA ASP A 126 -2.70 1.67 -10.14
C ASP A 126 -1.81 0.47 -10.47
N GLU A 127 -0.51 0.69 -10.70
CA GLU A 127 0.43 -0.37 -11.07
C GLU A 127 0.65 -1.37 -9.91
N ILE A 128 0.72 -0.87 -8.66
CA ILE A 128 0.74 -1.73 -7.47
C ILE A 128 -0.55 -2.54 -7.36
N SER A 129 -1.70 -1.90 -7.56
CA SER A 129 -3.01 -2.57 -7.48
C SER A 129 -3.13 -3.67 -8.53
N LYS A 130 -2.64 -3.43 -9.75
CA LYS A 130 -2.60 -4.41 -10.84
C LYS A 130 -1.66 -5.57 -10.54
N ASN A 131 -0.44 -5.29 -10.09
CA ASN A 131 0.53 -6.34 -9.71
C ASN A 131 -0.01 -7.22 -8.57
N ASN A 132 -0.64 -6.59 -7.57
CA ASN A 132 -1.29 -7.31 -6.48
C ASN A 132 -2.44 -8.18 -7.00
N TYR A 133 -3.31 -7.64 -7.85
CA TYR A 133 -4.38 -8.41 -8.47
C TYR A 133 -3.83 -9.59 -9.29
N ASP A 134 -2.82 -9.38 -10.12
CA ASP A 134 -2.22 -10.42 -10.96
C ASP A 134 -1.53 -11.52 -10.15
N SER A 135 -1.01 -11.18 -8.97
CA SER A 135 -0.46 -12.15 -8.02
C SER A 135 -1.50 -12.98 -7.27
N LEU A 136 -2.80 -12.63 -7.35
CA LEU A 136 -3.85 -13.38 -6.67
C LEU A 136 -4.05 -14.78 -7.28
N PRO A 137 -4.24 -15.81 -6.45
CA PRO A 137 -4.68 -17.12 -6.89
C PRO A 137 -5.97 -17.08 -7.74
N SER A 138 -6.04 -17.91 -8.78
CA SER A 138 -7.12 -17.90 -9.79
C SER A 138 -8.53 -18.11 -9.19
N ASN A 139 -8.62 -18.91 -8.12
CA ASN A 139 -9.84 -19.16 -7.36
C ASN A 139 -10.37 -17.91 -6.63
N LEU A 140 -9.47 -17.02 -6.19
CA LEU A 140 -9.82 -15.77 -5.55
C LEU A 140 -10.18 -14.68 -6.57
N LYS A 141 -9.45 -14.62 -7.70
CA LYS A 141 -9.81 -13.76 -8.83
C LYS A 141 -11.25 -14.01 -9.30
N LYS A 142 -11.64 -15.27 -9.51
CA LYS A 142 -13.00 -15.64 -9.94
C LYS A 142 -14.11 -15.22 -8.96
N ARG A 143 -13.83 -15.23 -7.66
CA ARG A 143 -14.78 -14.77 -6.62
C ARG A 143 -14.95 -13.26 -6.59
N LEU A 144 -13.87 -12.51 -6.82
CA LEU A 144 -13.89 -11.04 -6.81
C LEU A 144 -14.64 -10.43 -8.00
N ILE A 145 -14.59 -11.07 -9.17
CA ILE A 145 -15.27 -10.59 -10.39
C ILE A 145 -16.75 -11.00 -10.43
N GLY A 146 -17.26 -11.69 -9.40
CA GLY A 146 -18.64 -12.19 -9.40
C GLY A 146 -18.85 -13.28 -10.43
N GLY A 147 -18.12 -14.40 -10.31
CA GLY A 147 -18.45 -15.61 -11.05
C GLY A 147 -19.83 -16.13 -10.64
N LYS A 148 -20.77 -16.12 -11.58
CA LYS A 148 -21.95 -17.00 -11.55
C LYS A 148 -21.53 -18.47 -11.54
#